data_AF-A0A2K0TJB6-F1
#
_entry.id   AF-A0A2K0TJB6-F1
#
_cell.length_a   1.000
_cell.length_b   1.000
_cell.length_c   1.000
_cell.angle_alpha   90.00
_cell.angle_beta   90.00
_cell.angle_gamma   90.00
#
_symmetry.space_group_name_H-M   'P 1'
#
loop_
_entity.id
_entity.type
_entity.pdbx_description
1 polymer ?
#
loop_
_entity_poly.entity_id
_entity_poly.type
_entity_poly.pdbx_seq_one_letter_code
_entity_poly.pdbx_strand_id
1 'polypeptide(L)'
;MLSKFGSLLASGLMLFPFTVSSSPVVPHHLRAADFSQTVTPAQVQTDLGKFLSKGTQIFGPSSPSFANIEVVIEVTQEADVAKIVHYCYQNSIDFLTYNRGHGLTNTLAKFQGTQINLSQLTGITMQPDKKSALFQGGVYADIVSDVLWDLGYIATTGSGGCVGLLGPGLGGGFGRYQGQYGLISDKIISLSIVLADDTIVVVNTSSHGDLFWAMKGAGHNFGIVTSANIKIHPKVVNTWHYHNYVWFTRTA
;
A
#
# COMPACT_ATOMS: atom_id res chain seq x y z
N MET A 1 32.86 -81.95 -21.74
CA MET A 1 33.62 -80.72 -21.40
C MET A 1 32.64 -79.75 -20.76
N LEU A 2 32.49 -79.77 -19.43
CA LEU A 2 33.18 -78.90 -18.45
C LEU A 2 32.78 -77.42 -18.62
N SER A 3 31.82 -76.92 -17.80
CA SER A 3 32.02 -76.07 -16.59
C SER A 3 32.17 -74.57 -16.93
N LYS A 4 31.56 -73.54 -16.30
CA LYS A 4 31.34 -73.13 -14.89
C LYS A 4 30.27 -72.00 -14.87
N PHE A 5 29.31 -71.96 -13.95
CA PHE A 5 29.27 -71.21 -12.67
C PHE A 5 29.56 -69.70 -12.70
N GLY A 6 28.64 -68.88 -12.16
CA GLY A 6 28.89 -67.50 -11.76
C GLY A 6 27.63 -66.65 -11.50
N SER A 7 27.00 -66.82 -10.33
CA SER A 7 25.99 -65.92 -9.74
C SER A 7 26.63 -64.64 -9.20
N LEU A 8 26.06 -63.45 -9.39
CA LEU A 8 26.37 -62.30 -8.55
C LEU A 8 25.22 -61.26 -8.44
N LEU A 9 24.74 -61.18 -7.19
CA LEU A 9 24.15 -60.06 -6.44
C LEU A 9 23.14 -59.10 -7.08
N ALA A 10 21.90 -59.25 -6.59
CA ALA A 10 20.96 -58.16 -6.40
C ALA A 10 21.54 -57.10 -5.43
N SER A 11 21.46 -55.84 -5.81
CA SER A 11 21.58 -54.70 -4.89
C SER A 11 20.43 -53.74 -5.21
N GLY A 12 19.48 -53.69 -4.28
CA GLY A 12 18.28 -52.87 -4.37
C GLY A 12 18.62 -51.39 -4.29
N LEU A 13 18.36 -50.67 -5.37
CA LEU A 13 18.22 -49.22 -5.33
C LEU A 13 16.78 -48.93 -4.88
N MET A 14 16.56 -48.79 -3.56
CA MET A 14 15.35 -48.10 -3.07
C MET A 14 15.51 -46.62 -3.41
N LEU A 15 15.08 -46.25 -4.62
CA LEU A 15 14.76 -44.87 -4.94
C LEU A 15 13.49 -44.52 -4.16
N PHE A 16 13.64 -43.83 -3.04
CA PHE A 16 12.54 -43.10 -2.42
C PHE A 16 12.06 -42.05 -3.42
N PRO A 17 10.81 -42.10 -3.90
CA PRO A 17 10.25 -40.94 -4.56
C PRO A 17 9.85 -39.98 -3.42
N PHE A 18 10.70 -39.00 -3.14
CA PHE A 18 10.19 -37.77 -2.54
C PHE A 18 9.33 -37.10 -3.61
N THR A 19 8.06 -37.49 -3.69
CA THR A 19 7.05 -36.67 -4.36
C THR A 19 6.82 -35.47 -3.46
N VAL A 20 7.64 -34.42 -3.63
CA VAL A 20 7.22 -33.08 -3.24
C VAL A 20 6.12 -32.72 -4.23
N SER A 21 4.87 -33.08 -3.88
CA SER A 21 3.68 -32.59 -4.55
C SER A 21 3.47 -31.13 -4.14
N SER A 22 4.38 -30.25 -4.53
CA SER A 22 4.03 -28.84 -4.67
C SER A 22 3.30 -28.75 -6.00
N SER A 23 1.96 -28.71 -5.96
CA SER A 23 1.18 -28.32 -7.13
C SER A 23 1.80 -27.06 -7.74
N PRO A 24 2.00 -26.99 -9.07
CA PRO A 24 2.54 -25.78 -9.68
C PRO A 24 1.62 -24.63 -9.29
N VAL A 25 2.19 -23.57 -8.69
CA VAL A 25 1.44 -22.35 -8.42
C VAL A 25 1.13 -21.73 -9.78
N VAL A 26 -0.10 -21.94 -10.26
CA VAL A 26 -0.61 -21.23 -11.44
C VAL A 26 -0.79 -19.76 -11.05
N PRO A 27 -0.15 -18.79 -11.72
CA PRO A 27 -0.36 -17.38 -11.46
C PRO A 27 -1.85 -17.01 -11.47
N HIS A 28 -2.26 -16.09 -10.60
CA HIS A 28 -3.67 -15.73 -10.39
C HIS A 28 -4.42 -15.44 -11.71
N HIS A 29 -3.79 -14.72 -12.66
CA HIS A 29 -4.37 -14.36 -13.96
C HIS A 29 -4.58 -15.53 -14.94
N LEU A 30 -4.06 -16.74 -14.63
CA LEU A 30 -4.24 -17.96 -15.43
C LEU A 30 -5.21 -18.95 -14.77
N ARG A 31 -5.84 -18.59 -13.65
CA ARG A 31 -6.80 -19.46 -12.96
C ARG A 31 -8.21 -19.27 -13.51
N ALA A 32 -8.94 -20.38 -13.62
CA ALA A 32 -10.34 -20.39 -14.05
C ALA A 32 -11.32 -19.83 -12.99
N ALA A 33 -10.85 -19.66 -11.74
CA ALA A 33 -11.58 -19.05 -10.65
C ALA A 33 -10.62 -18.28 -9.73
N ASP A 34 -11.01 -17.08 -9.33
CA ASP A 34 -10.30 -16.28 -8.32
C ASP A 34 -10.43 -16.98 -6.96
N PHE A 35 -9.34 -17.59 -6.50
CA PHE A 35 -9.27 -18.19 -5.17
C PHE A 35 -8.06 -17.63 -4.45
N SER A 36 -8.35 -16.82 -3.43
CA SER A 36 -7.37 -16.38 -2.43
C SER A 36 -7.10 -17.49 -1.44
N GLN A 37 -5.83 -17.77 -1.16
CA GLN A 37 -5.46 -18.65 -0.06
C GLN A 37 -5.60 -17.94 1.28
N THR A 38 -6.36 -18.53 2.20
CA THR A 38 -6.39 -18.08 3.59
C THR A 38 -5.06 -18.37 4.28
N VAL A 39 -4.52 -17.36 4.97
CA VAL A 39 -3.25 -17.47 5.70
C VAL A 39 -3.39 -17.07 7.16
N THR A 40 -2.51 -17.60 8.01
CA THR A 40 -2.44 -17.22 9.43
C THR A 40 -1.25 -16.29 9.68
N PRO A 41 -1.29 -15.42 10.71
CA PRO A 41 -0.14 -14.57 11.06
C PRO A 41 1.13 -15.38 11.33
N ALA A 42 1.02 -16.55 11.95
CA ALA A 42 2.17 -17.42 12.25
C ALA A 42 2.82 -17.99 10.97
N GLN A 43 2.01 -18.33 9.97
CA GLN A 43 2.50 -18.77 8.66
C GLN A 43 3.26 -17.63 7.97
N VAL A 44 2.64 -16.45 7.86
CA VAL A 44 3.25 -15.26 7.24
C VAL A 44 4.54 -14.86 7.97
N GLN A 45 4.55 -14.93 9.31
CA GLN A 45 5.73 -14.66 10.11
C GLN A 45 6.90 -15.61 9.81
N THR A 46 6.60 -16.89 9.59
CA THR A 46 7.61 -17.92 9.27
C THR A 46 8.17 -17.73 7.87
N ASP A 47 7.28 -17.47 6.90
CA ASP A 47 7.64 -17.43 5.48
C ASP A 47 8.30 -16.11 5.09
N LEU A 48 7.73 -14.99 5.54
CA LEU A 48 8.10 -13.64 5.11
C LEU A 48 8.87 -12.86 6.18
N GLY A 49 8.61 -13.11 7.47
CA GLY A 49 9.06 -12.24 8.55
C GLY A 49 10.57 -11.96 8.61
N LYS A 50 11.41 -12.94 8.25
CA LYS A 50 12.87 -12.78 8.21
C LYS A 50 13.39 -11.83 7.12
N PHE A 51 12.57 -11.56 6.10
CA PHE A 51 12.91 -10.67 4.99
C PHE A 51 12.42 -9.24 5.20
N LEU A 52 11.50 -9.03 6.15
CA LEU A 52 10.95 -7.71 6.47
C LEU A 52 11.87 -6.94 7.41
N SER A 53 11.68 -5.63 7.44
CA SER A 53 12.41 -4.74 8.34
C SER A 53 12.04 -5.03 9.80
N LYS A 54 13.00 -4.84 10.71
CA LYS A 54 12.83 -5.20 12.14
C LYS A 54 11.63 -4.56 12.83
N GLY A 55 11.17 -3.39 12.36
CA GLY A 55 10.01 -2.70 12.92
C GLY A 55 8.67 -3.17 12.34
N THR A 56 8.69 -3.96 11.28
CA THR A 56 7.47 -4.44 10.60
C THR A 56 6.80 -5.52 11.43
N GLN A 57 5.50 -5.34 11.69
CA GLN A 57 4.72 -6.21 12.56
C GLN A 57 3.76 -7.07 11.75
N ILE A 58 3.64 -8.35 12.10
CA ILE A 58 2.66 -9.27 11.53
C ILE A 58 1.74 -9.73 12.66
N PHE A 59 0.45 -9.44 12.53
CA PHE A 59 -0.54 -9.78 13.56
C PHE A 59 -1.90 -10.13 12.95
N GLY A 60 -2.81 -10.64 13.76
CA GLY A 60 -4.13 -11.09 13.30
C GLY A 60 -5.22 -10.91 14.36
N PRO A 61 -6.28 -11.74 14.34
CA PRO A 61 -7.52 -11.51 15.09
C PRO A 61 -7.38 -11.34 16.61
N SER A 62 -6.28 -11.83 17.18
CA SER A 62 -5.99 -11.70 18.62
C SER A 62 -5.48 -10.31 19.03
N SER A 63 -5.12 -9.46 18.07
CA SER A 63 -4.60 -8.11 18.33
C SER A 63 -5.74 -7.09 18.51
N PRO A 64 -5.65 -6.18 19.49
CA PRO A 64 -6.60 -5.06 19.62
C PRO A 64 -6.62 -4.12 18.40
N SER A 65 -5.54 -4.11 17.60
CA SER A 65 -5.39 -3.24 16.41
C SER A 65 -5.94 -3.88 15.13
N PHE A 66 -6.67 -4.98 15.24
CA PHE A 66 -7.14 -5.78 14.11
C PHE A 66 -8.52 -5.32 13.59
N ALA A 67 -8.72 -5.37 12.26
CA ALA A 67 -9.89 -4.83 11.58
C ALA A 67 -10.61 -5.83 10.66
N ASN A 68 -11.10 -6.97 11.20
CA ASN A 68 -11.92 -7.96 10.47
C ASN A 68 -11.35 -8.45 9.12
N ILE A 69 -10.04 -8.64 9.06
CA ILE A 69 -9.23 -9.11 7.90
C ILE A 69 -8.50 -10.39 8.30
N GLU A 70 -7.77 -11.12 7.47
CA GLU A 70 -7.14 -12.37 7.93
C GLU A 70 -5.83 -12.11 8.68
N VAL A 71 -4.97 -11.26 8.10
CA VAL A 71 -3.64 -10.91 8.61
C VAL A 71 -3.39 -9.43 8.36
N VAL A 72 -2.76 -8.74 9.31
CA VAL A 72 -2.20 -7.39 9.12
C VAL A 72 -0.69 -7.49 9.06
N ILE A 73 -0.10 -6.83 8.06
CA ILE A 73 1.33 -6.59 7.98
C ILE A 73 1.54 -5.08 8.02
N GLU A 74 1.97 -4.56 9.16
CA GLU A 74 2.23 -3.14 9.38
C GLU A 74 3.69 -2.81 9.08
N VAL A 75 3.93 -2.15 7.94
CA VAL A 75 5.27 -1.91 7.41
C VAL A 75 5.89 -0.65 8.01
N THR A 76 7.19 -0.71 8.28
CA THR A 76 7.98 0.45 8.75
C THR A 76 8.96 0.99 7.72
N GLN A 77 9.12 0.30 6.58
CA GLN A 77 9.98 0.71 5.47
C GLN A 77 9.26 0.51 4.15
N GLU A 78 9.44 1.43 3.21
CA GLU A 78 8.79 1.37 1.88
C GLU A 78 9.17 0.09 1.12
N ALA A 79 10.42 -0.36 1.25
CA ALA A 79 10.94 -1.55 0.58
C ALA A 79 10.28 -2.86 1.05
N ASP A 80 9.62 -2.88 2.21
CA ASP A 80 8.90 -4.08 2.67
C ASP A 80 7.61 -4.32 1.87
N VAL A 81 7.01 -3.26 1.31
CA VAL A 81 5.77 -3.36 0.53
C VAL A 81 5.98 -4.26 -0.69
N ALA A 82 7.07 -4.10 -1.42
CA ALA A 82 7.40 -4.95 -2.57
C ALA A 82 7.56 -6.43 -2.18
N LYS A 83 8.23 -6.71 -1.06
CA LYS A 83 8.40 -8.09 -0.55
C LYS A 83 7.06 -8.73 -0.21
N ILE A 84 6.14 -7.96 0.38
CA ILE A 84 4.79 -8.44 0.71
C ILE A 84 3.98 -8.70 -0.55
N VAL A 85 4.00 -7.78 -1.53
CA VAL A 85 3.33 -7.97 -2.82
C VAL A 85 3.86 -9.21 -3.53
N HIS A 86 5.18 -9.39 -3.57
CA HIS A 86 5.81 -10.58 -4.13
C HIS A 86 5.33 -11.85 -3.43
N TYR A 87 5.35 -11.88 -2.09
CA TYR A 87 4.87 -13.01 -1.31
C TYR A 87 3.40 -13.33 -1.57
N CYS A 88 2.53 -12.31 -1.59
CA CYS A 88 1.11 -12.47 -1.87
C CYS A 88 0.87 -13.01 -3.30
N TYR A 89 1.62 -12.51 -4.28
CA TYR A 89 1.56 -13.00 -5.66
C TYR A 89 1.96 -14.47 -5.76
N GLN A 90 3.11 -14.85 -5.18
CA GLN A 90 3.63 -16.23 -5.22
C GLN A 90 2.74 -17.23 -4.49
N ASN A 91 1.96 -16.78 -3.50
CA ASN A 91 1.08 -17.67 -2.72
C ASN A 91 -0.40 -17.51 -3.06
N SER A 92 -0.73 -16.64 -4.03
CA SER A 92 -2.11 -16.35 -4.42
C SER A 92 -2.97 -15.91 -3.23
N ILE A 93 -2.47 -14.92 -2.50
CA ILE A 93 -3.12 -14.31 -1.35
C ILE A 93 -3.61 -12.93 -1.78
N ASP A 94 -4.92 -12.70 -1.67
CA ASP A 94 -5.49 -11.38 -1.89
C ASP A 94 -5.05 -10.42 -0.81
N PHE A 95 -4.77 -9.18 -1.21
CA PHE A 95 -4.37 -8.14 -0.29
C PHE A 95 -5.11 -6.82 -0.51
N LEU A 96 -5.21 -6.05 0.57
CA LEU A 96 -5.72 -4.69 0.58
C LEU A 96 -4.69 -3.76 1.22
N THR A 97 -4.37 -2.66 0.54
CA THR A 97 -3.55 -1.60 1.14
C THR A 97 -4.37 -0.75 2.08
N TYR A 98 -3.82 -0.45 3.25
CA TYR A 98 -4.48 0.31 4.30
C TYR A 98 -3.61 1.47 4.79
N ASN A 99 -4.27 2.56 5.17
CA ASN A 99 -3.67 3.67 5.91
C ASN A 99 -4.58 4.12 7.06
N ARG A 100 -5.69 4.84 6.80
CA ARG A 100 -6.59 5.36 7.87
C ARG A 100 -8.02 4.83 7.82
N GLY A 101 -8.33 3.85 6.96
CA GLY A 101 -9.65 3.20 6.94
C GLY A 101 -10.84 4.09 6.52
N HIS A 102 -10.62 5.23 5.85
CA HIS A 102 -11.69 6.14 5.41
C HIS A 102 -12.31 5.79 4.04
N GLY A 103 -12.03 4.60 3.50
CA GLY A 103 -12.68 4.11 2.28
C GLY A 103 -14.13 3.71 2.56
N LEU A 104 -15.08 4.17 1.74
CA LEU A 104 -16.52 4.01 2.00
C LEU A 104 -17.22 2.97 1.11
N THR A 105 -16.52 2.36 0.17
CA THR A 105 -17.13 1.43 -0.77
C THR A 105 -17.50 0.11 -0.11
N ASN A 106 -18.68 -0.43 -0.43
CA ASN A 106 -19.13 -1.74 0.07
C ASN A 106 -18.17 -2.89 -0.24
N THR A 107 -17.38 -2.80 -1.31
CA THR A 107 -16.36 -3.78 -1.67
C THR A 107 -15.23 -3.82 -0.63
N LEU A 108 -14.72 -2.67 -0.20
CA LEU A 108 -13.72 -2.57 0.87
C LEU A 108 -14.23 -3.14 2.20
N ALA A 109 -15.48 -2.86 2.56
CA ALA A 109 -16.08 -3.36 3.80
C ALA A 109 -16.26 -4.89 3.84
N LYS A 110 -16.27 -5.54 2.68
CA LYS A 110 -16.43 -7.00 2.54
C LYS A 110 -15.12 -7.73 2.29
N PHE A 111 -14.00 -7.00 2.14
CA PHE A 111 -12.71 -7.60 1.83
C PHE A 111 -12.29 -8.55 2.95
N GLN A 112 -11.85 -9.75 2.57
CA GLN A 112 -11.25 -10.75 3.45
C GLN A 112 -9.92 -11.17 2.83
N GLY A 113 -8.84 -11.09 3.59
CA GLY A 113 -7.49 -11.38 3.11
C GLY A 113 -6.43 -10.64 3.90
N THR A 114 -5.26 -10.42 3.29
CA THR A 114 -4.12 -9.77 3.95
C THR A 114 -4.19 -8.24 3.82
N GLN A 115 -3.99 -7.52 4.91
CA GLN A 115 -3.88 -6.07 4.88
C GLN A 115 -2.42 -5.64 4.91
N ILE A 116 -2.02 -4.83 3.93
CA ILE A 116 -0.72 -4.14 3.91
C ILE A 116 -0.93 -2.76 4.53
N ASN A 117 -0.58 -2.63 5.80
CA ASN A 117 -0.82 -1.42 6.59
C ASN A 117 0.38 -0.48 6.52
N LEU A 118 0.19 0.68 5.90
CA LEU A 118 1.21 1.71 5.72
C LEU A 118 1.26 2.72 6.88
N SER A 119 0.48 2.56 7.95
CA SER A 119 0.30 3.57 9.02
C SER A 119 1.58 4.04 9.70
N GLN A 120 2.66 3.26 9.64
CA GLN A 120 3.96 3.65 10.22
C GLN A 120 4.88 4.38 9.21
N LEU A 121 4.51 4.45 7.94
CA LEU A 121 5.21 5.22 6.91
C LEU A 121 4.74 6.68 6.94
N THR A 122 5.08 7.41 7.99
CA THR A 122 4.60 8.79 8.25
C THR A 122 5.65 9.88 8.02
N GLY A 123 6.79 9.53 7.41
CA GLY A 123 7.86 10.47 7.09
C GLY A 123 7.41 11.61 6.17
N ILE A 124 7.84 12.82 6.51
CA ILE A 124 7.67 14.03 5.70
C ILE A 124 9.04 14.68 5.54
N THR A 125 9.51 14.80 4.30
CA THR A 125 10.84 15.37 3.99
C THR A 125 10.71 16.53 3.01
N MET A 126 11.08 17.73 3.43
CA MET A 126 11.08 18.92 2.58
C MET A 126 12.10 18.77 1.45
N GLN A 127 11.72 19.11 0.22
CA GLN A 127 12.68 19.21 -0.88
C GLN A 127 13.61 20.42 -0.69
N PRO A 128 14.86 20.39 -1.19
CA PRO A 128 15.82 21.47 -1.01
C PRO A 128 15.33 22.85 -1.50
N ASP A 129 14.50 22.87 -2.55
CA ASP A 129 13.93 24.09 -3.12
C ASP A 129 12.72 24.64 -2.35
N LYS A 130 12.23 23.90 -1.35
CA LYS A 130 11.06 24.19 -0.52
C LYS A 130 9.76 24.43 -1.31
N LYS A 131 9.66 23.92 -2.53
CA LYS A 131 8.44 23.99 -3.37
C LYS A 131 7.59 22.73 -3.26
N SER A 132 8.16 21.66 -2.71
CA SER A 132 7.47 20.40 -2.47
C SER A 132 8.05 19.68 -1.25
N ALA A 133 7.34 18.66 -0.79
CA ALA A 133 7.83 17.72 0.19
C ALA A 133 7.47 16.30 -0.24
N LEU A 134 8.34 15.35 0.12
CA LEU A 134 8.09 13.93 0.01
C LEU A 134 7.28 13.49 1.22
N PHE A 135 6.09 12.94 0.97
CA PHE A 135 5.17 12.41 1.97
C PHE A 135 5.11 10.89 1.82
N GLN A 136 5.36 10.15 2.89
CA GLN A 136 5.24 8.71 2.88
C GLN A 136 3.77 8.22 2.88
N GLY A 137 3.57 6.95 2.50
CA GLY A 137 2.26 6.36 2.21
C GLY A 137 1.24 6.41 3.36
N GLY A 138 1.75 6.45 4.59
CA GLY A 138 1.00 6.44 5.85
C GLY A 138 0.62 7.81 6.39
N VAL A 139 1.07 8.92 5.78
CA VAL A 139 0.72 10.25 6.30
C VAL A 139 -0.79 10.52 6.22
N TYR A 140 -1.28 11.38 7.11
CA TYR A 140 -2.67 11.81 7.20
C TYR A 140 -2.77 13.32 7.42
N ALA A 141 -3.97 13.88 7.27
CA ALA A 141 -4.15 15.32 7.14
C ALA A 141 -3.62 16.13 8.34
N ASP A 142 -3.84 15.67 9.57
CA ASP A 142 -3.35 16.38 10.78
C ASP A 142 -1.83 16.39 10.86
N ILE A 143 -1.15 15.24 10.74
CA ILE A 143 0.32 15.21 10.81
C ILE A 143 0.97 16.04 9.70
N VAL A 144 0.37 16.05 8.50
CA VAL A 144 0.81 16.90 7.39
C VAL A 144 0.64 18.38 7.73
N SER A 145 -0.52 18.73 8.29
CA SER A 145 -0.84 20.12 8.64
C SER A 145 0.08 20.62 9.74
N ASP A 146 0.25 19.85 10.83
CA ASP A 146 1.06 20.22 11.98
C ASP A 146 2.53 20.42 11.59
N VAL A 147 3.13 19.42 10.92
CA VAL A 147 4.54 19.46 10.51
C VAL A 147 4.81 20.62 9.55
N LEU A 148 3.97 20.81 8.53
CA LEU A 148 4.19 21.91 7.59
C LEU A 148 3.93 23.27 8.23
N TRP A 149 2.91 23.37 9.09
CA TRP A 149 2.54 24.63 9.73
C TRP A 149 3.69 25.20 10.58
N ASP A 150 4.37 24.33 11.33
CA ASP A 150 5.55 24.66 12.14
C ASP A 150 6.73 25.09 11.27
N LEU A 151 6.84 24.53 10.06
CA LEU A 151 7.85 24.92 9.07
C LEU A 151 7.47 26.17 8.27
N GLY A 152 6.27 26.74 8.48
CA GLY A 152 5.78 27.91 7.74
C GLY A 152 5.20 27.60 6.37
N TYR A 153 4.79 26.35 6.13
CA TYR A 153 4.20 25.87 4.88
C TYR A 153 2.84 25.24 5.12
N ILE A 154 2.13 24.98 4.03
CA ILE A 154 0.85 24.28 3.97
C ILE A 154 0.82 23.40 2.71
N ALA A 155 -0.03 22.38 2.70
CA ALA A 155 -0.29 21.55 1.53
C ALA A 155 -1.79 21.33 1.36
N THR A 156 -2.22 21.01 0.14
CA THR A 156 -3.58 20.51 -0.09
C THR A 156 -3.75 19.16 0.61
N THR A 157 -4.70 19.07 1.54
CA THR A 157 -5.08 17.86 2.27
C THR A 157 -6.60 17.66 2.16
N GLY A 158 -7.12 16.55 2.70
CA GLY A 158 -8.57 16.38 2.89
C GLY A 158 -9.11 17.23 4.04
N SER A 159 -10.44 17.35 4.16
CA SER A 159 -11.07 18.17 5.22
C SER A 159 -11.05 17.53 6.62
N GLY A 160 -10.94 16.20 6.70
CA GLY A 160 -10.92 15.48 7.97
C GLY A 160 -9.49 15.19 8.42
N GLY A 161 -9.15 15.59 9.64
CA GLY A 161 -7.80 15.49 10.20
C GLY A 161 -7.23 14.07 10.25
N CYS A 162 -8.07 13.10 10.59
CA CYS A 162 -7.70 11.69 10.69
C CYS A 162 -7.60 10.96 9.34
N VAL A 163 -7.97 11.59 8.22
CA VAL A 163 -8.00 10.97 6.89
C VAL A 163 -6.59 10.89 6.31
N GLY A 164 -6.22 9.74 5.75
CA GLY A 164 -4.95 9.55 5.05
C GLY A 164 -4.79 10.53 3.88
N LEU A 165 -3.57 10.94 3.55
CA LEU A 165 -3.35 11.92 2.47
C LEU A 165 -3.61 11.30 1.09
N LEU A 166 -3.05 10.11 0.84
CA LEU A 166 -3.01 9.52 -0.49
C LEU A 166 -4.28 8.79 -0.89
N GLY A 167 -5.04 8.22 0.04
CA GLY A 167 -6.34 7.61 -0.28
C GLY A 167 -7.26 8.57 -1.07
N PRO A 168 -7.70 9.70 -0.50
CA PRO A 168 -8.45 10.69 -1.26
C PRO A 168 -7.62 11.30 -2.41
N GLY A 169 -6.31 11.50 -2.23
CA GLY A 169 -5.46 12.12 -3.25
C GLY A 169 -5.36 11.33 -4.57
N LEU A 170 -5.37 10.00 -4.52
CA LEU A 170 -5.36 9.14 -5.70
C LEU A 170 -6.72 9.07 -6.41
N GLY A 171 -7.78 9.56 -5.76
CA GLY A 171 -9.12 9.76 -6.34
C GLY A 171 -9.43 11.22 -6.69
N GLY A 172 -8.45 12.13 -6.58
CA GLY A 172 -8.64 13.58 -6.70
C GLY A 172 -8.29 14.28 -5.39
N GLY A 173 -9.16 14.15 -4.39
CA GLY A 173 -8.91 14.64 -3.03
C GLY A 173 -9.25 16.11 -2.86
N PHE A 174 -10.46 16.36 -2.38
CA PHE A 174 -11.00 17.69 -2.12
C PHE A 174 -10.80 18.07 -0.64
N GLY A 175 -10.63 19.36 -0.36
CA GLY A 175 -10.36 19.83 1.00
C GLY A 175 -10.23 21.33 1.12
N ARG A 176 -9.77 21.80 2.29
CA ARG A 176 -9.87 23.22 2.68
C ARG A 176 -9.16 24.19 1.72
N TYR A 177 -8.09 23.73 1.07
CA TYR A 177 -7.27 24.54 0.17
C TYR A 177 -7.64 24.42 -1.32
N GLN A 178 -8.68 23.65 -1.66
CA GLN A 178 -9.00 23.35 -3.05
C GLN A 178 -9.28 24.59 -3.90
N GLY A 179 -9.93 25.61 -3.32
CA GLY A 179 -10.27 26.83 -4.05
C GLY A 179 -9.06 27.69 -4.40
N GLN A 180 -7.95 27.53 -3.66
CA GLN A 180 -6.73 28.31 -3.87
C GLN A 180 -5.67 27.53 -4.66
N TYR A 181 -5.53 26.23 -4.38
CA TYR A 181 -4.44 25.42 -4.91
C TYR A 181 -4.90 24.20 -5.72
N GLY A 182 -6.19 23.92 -5.83
CA GLY A 182 -6.73 22.74 -6.52
C GLY A 182 -6.76 21.48 -5.64
N LEU A 183 -7.05 20.34 -6.26
CA LEU A 183 -7.17 19.05 -5.57
C LEU A 183 -5.79 18.54 -5.12
N ILE A 184 -5.77 17.57 -4.20
CA ILE A 184 -4.53 16.88 -3.80
C ILE A 184 -3.83 16.30 -5.04
N SER A 185 -4.58 15.64 -5.92
CA SER A 185 -4.06 15.04 -7.16
C SER A 185 -3.37 16.07 -8.05
N ASP A 186 -3.92 17.28 -8.17
CA ASP A 186 -3.34 18.37 -8.96
C ASP A 186 -1.95 18.77 -8.48
N LYS A 187 -1.66 18.58 -7.18
CA LYS A 187 -0.40 18.96 -6.55
C LYS A 187 0.65 17.87 -6.53
N ILE A 188 0.30 16.63 -6.88
CA ILE A 188 1.26 15.51 -7.00
C ILE A 188 2.23 15.80 -8.16
N ILE A 189 3.53 15.71 -7.87
CA ILE A 189 4.65 15.85 -8.82
C ILE A 189 5.14 14.47 -9.27
N SER A 190 5.31 13.56 -8.32
CA SER A 190 5.75 12.19 -8.58
C SER A 190 5.24 11.24 -7.50
N LEU A 191 5.16 9.95 -7.83
CA LEU A 191 4.77 8.87 -6.92
C LEU A 191 5.81 7.75 -6.98
N SER A 192 6.23 7.27 -5.82
CA SER A 192 6.94 5.98 -5.69
C SER A 192 5.89 4.90 -5.50
N ILE A 193 5.85 3.94 -6.41
CA ILE A 193 4.80 2.93 -6.47
C ILE A 193 5.40 1.52 -6.52
N VAL A 194 4.74 0.58 -5.85
CA VAL A 194 4.97 -0.86 -6.00
C VAL A 194 3.90 -1.39 -6.95
N LEU A 195 4.33 -1.96 -8.06
CA LEU A 195 3.46 -2.58 -9.07
C LEU A 195 3.11 -4.03 -8.67
N ALA A 196 2.15 -4.61 -9.39
CA ALA A 196 1.69 -5.98 -9.16
C ALA A 196 2.76 -7.05 -9.40
N ASP A 197 3.81 -6.73 -10.16
CA ASP A 197 4.99 -7.57 -10.42
C ASP A 197 6.14 -7.28 -9.45
N ASP A 198 5.81 -6.73 -8.27
CA ASP A 198 6.71 -6.34 -7.18
C ASP A 198 7.80 -5.31 -7.52
N THR A 199 7.80 -4.76 -8.74
CA THR A 199 8.75 -3.71 -9.11
C THR A 199 8.42 -2.39 -8.43
N ILE A 200 9.46 -1.66 -8.03
CA ILE A 200 9.35 -0.31 -7.47
C ILE A 200 9.71 0.67 -8.58
N VAL A 201 8.78 1.54 -8.95
CA VAL A 201 9.00 2.58 -9.96
C VAL A 201 8.62 3.96 -9.44
N VAL A 202 9.29 4.98 -9.98
CA VAL A 202 8.89 6.37 -9.76
C VAL A 202 8.19 6.88 -11.01
N VAL A 203 6.92 7.25 -10.85
CA VAL A 203 6.08 7.76 -11.94
C VAL A 203 5.90 9.26 -11.84
N ASN A 204 6.02 9.94 -12.97
CA ASN A 204 5.85 11.39 -13.12
C ASN A 204 5.57 11.71 -14.61
N THR A 205 5.50 12.99 -14.97
CA THR A 205 5.19 13.40 -16.36
C THR A 205 6.24 12.96 -17.39
N SER A 206 7.48 12.72 -16.97
CA SER A 206 8.60 12.29 -17.84
C SER A 206 8.93 10.79 -17.74
N SER A 207 8.36 10.08 -16.77
CA SER A 207 8.60 8.65 -16.50
C SER A 207 7.25 7.98 -16.24
N HIS A 208 6.80 7.11 -17.16
CA HIS A 208 5.48 6.46 -17.11
C HIS A 208 4.33 7.48 -17.05
N GLY A 209 4.32 8.44 -17.98
CA GLY A 209 3.40 9.60 -17.94
C GLY A 209 1.92 9.23 -18.06
N ASP A 210 1.59 8.17 -18.76
CA ASP A 210 0.25 7.57 -18.86
C ASP A 210 -0.22 6.98 -17.53
N LEU A 211 0.64 6.19 -16.87
CA LEU A 211 0.39 5.67 -15.54
C LEU A 211 0.29 6.81 -14.52
N PHE A 212 1.18 7.80 -14.58
CA PHE A 212 1.11 8.97 -13.71
C PHE A 212 -0.20 9.75 -13.86
N TRP A 213 -0.70 9.91 -15.10
CA TRP A 213 -2.01 10.50 -15.36
C TRP A 213 -3.13 9.66 -14.71
N ALA A 214 -3.11 8.34 -14.89
CA ALA A 214 -4.13 7.44 -14.34
C ALA A 214 -4.11 7.42 -12.79
N MET A 215 -2.93 7.52 -12.19
CA MET A 215 -2.77 7.57 -10.74
C MET A 215 -3.42 8.79 -10.08
N LYS A 216 -3.64 9.87 -10.84
CA LYS A 216 -4.22 11.14 -10.35
C LYS A 216 -5.75 11.20 -10.40
N GLY A 217 -6.42 10.05 -10.33
CA GLY A 217 -7.88 9.95 -10.27
C GLY A 217 -8.41 8.53 -10.10
N ALA A 218 -7.63 7.53 -10.51
CA ALA A 218 -7.96 6.11 -10.35
C ALA A 218 -6.81 5.31 -9.71
N GLY A 219 -5.92 5.98 -8.94
CA GLY A 219 -4.62 5.41 -8.57
C GLY A 219 -4.65 4.16 -7.70
N HIS A 220 -5.75 3.92 -6.98
CA HIS A 220 -5.95 2.70 -6.20
C HIS A 220 -5.90 1.40 -7.03
N ASN A 221 -6.02 1.48 -8.35
CA ASN A 221 -6.08 0.32 -9.25
C ASN A 221 -4.73 -0.12 -9.80
N PHE A 222 -3.69 0.72 -9.76
CA PHE A 222 -2.47 0.49 -10.55
C PHE A 222 -1.23 0.18 -9.71
N GLY A 223 -1.33 0.26 -8.38
CA GLY A 223 -0.23 -0.10 -7.49
C GLY A 223 -0.35 0.50 -6.10
N ILE A 224 0.59 0.15 -5.24
CA ILE A 224 0.68 0.66 -3.87
C ILE A 224 1.61 1.86 -3.86
N VAL A 225 1.09 3.05 -3.54
CA VAL A 225 1.92 4.25 -3.39
C VAL A 225 2.61 4.24 -2.03
N THR A 226 3.93 4.13 -2.02
CA THR A 226 4.74 4.15 -0.78
C THR A 226 5.18 5.55 -0.38
N SER A 227 5.29 6.46 -1.34
CA SER A 227 5.56 7.88 -1.10
C SER A 227 5.15 8.76 -2.30
N ALA A 228 4.90 10.03 -2.04
CA ALA A 228 4.49 11.02 -3.04
C ALA A 228 5.22 12.34 -2.83
N ASN A 229 5.80 12.90 -3.88
CA ASN A 229 6.30 14.27 -3.85
C ASN A 229 5.16 15.22 -4.23
N ILE A 230 4.76 16.10 -3.31
CA ILE A 230 3.58 16.96 -3.48
C ILE A 230 3.97 18.41 -3.26
N LYS A 231 3.43 19.31 -4.09
CA LYS A 231 3.63 20.74 -3.95
C LYS A 231 3.14 21.24 -2.59
N ILE A 232 3.94 22.12 -2.00
CA ILE A 232 3.62 22.84 -0.77
C ILE A 232 3.66 24.34 -1.04
N HIS A 233 3.01 25.11 -0.17
CA HIS A 233 2.86 26.55 -0.34
C HIS A 233 3.25 27.27 0.95
N PRO A 234 3.87 28.47 0.88
CA PRO A 234 4.09 29.27 2.06
C PRO A 234 2.77 29.57 2.78
N LYS A 235 2.79 29.48 4.10
CA LYS A 235 1.67 29.90 4.94
C LYS A 235 1.55 31.43 4.88
N VAL A 236 0.43 31.91 4.35
CA VAL A 236 0.13 33.35 4.22
C VAL A 236 -0.67 33.94 5.40
N VAL A 237 -1.30 33.08 6.21
CA VAL A 237 -2.11 33.49 7.36
C VAL A 237 -1.67 32.75 8.62
N ASN A 238 -1.59 33.47 9.75
CA ASN A 238 -1.19 32.90 11.04
C ASN A 238 -2.39 32.41 11.87
N THR A 239 -3.61 32.67 11.42
CA THR A 239 -4.84 32.23 12.09
C THR A 239 -5.81 31.67 11.07
N TRP A 240 -6.62 30.70 11.50
CA TRP A 240 -7.75 30.20 10.74
C TRP A 240 -9.03 30.79 11.33
N HIS A 241 -9.89 31.36 10.49
CA HIS A 241 -11.26 31.67 10.87
C HIS A 241 -12.20 31.02 9.86
N TYR A 242 -13.36 30.58 10.34
CA TYR A 242 -14.42 30.04 9.52
C TYR A 242 -15.67 30.88 9.74
N HIS A 243 -16.27 31.33 8.63
CA HIS A 243 -17.54 32.05 8.64
C HIS A 243 -18.62 31.18 8.04
N ASN A 244 -19.70 31.01 8.80
CA ASN A 244 -20.93 30.37 8.35
C ASN A 244 -21.88 31.45 7.87
N TYR A 245 -22.21 31.45 6.59
CA TYR A 245 -23.24 32.31 6.04
C TYR A 245 -24.50 31.48 5.79
N VAL A 246 -25.57 31.79 6.51
CA VAL A 246 -26.89 31.17 6.34
C VAL A 246 -27.83 32.23 5.80
N TRP A 247 -28.37 31.99 4.61
CA TRP A 247 -29.40 32.84 4.01
C TRP A 247 -30.72 32.09 3.99
N PHE A 248 -31.79 32.78 4.38
CA PHE A 248 -33.15 32.29 4.24
C PHE A 248 -33.83 33.10 3.14
N THR A 249 -34.40 32.43 2.14
CA THR A 249 -35.36 33.07 1.25
C THR A 249 -36.67 33.20 2.00
N ARG A 250 -37.11 34.43 2.31
CA ARG A 250 -38.52 34.66 2.66
C ARG A 250 -39.33 34.36 1.40
N THR A 251 -40.05 33.25 1.39
CA THR A 251 -41.21 33.11 0.50
C THR A 251 -42.25 34.15 0.94
N ALA A 252 -42.63 35.02 0.02
CA ALA A 252 -43.68 36.02 0.21
C ALA A 252 -45.06 35.37 0.36
#